data_AF-A0A382CIK4-F1
#
_entry.id   AF-A0A382CIK4-F1
#
_cell.length_a   1.000
_cell.length_b   1.000
_cell.length_c   1.000
_cell.angle_alpha   90.00
_cell.angle_beta   90.00
_cell.angle_gamma   90.00
#
_symmetry.space_group_name_H-M   'P 1'
#
loop_
_entity.id
_entity.type
_entity.pdbx_description
1 polymer ?
#
loop_
_entity_poly.entity_id
_entity_poly.type
_entity_poly.pdbx_seq_one_letter_code
_entity_poly.pdbx_strand_id
1 'polypeptide(L)'
;MSNNTNEEKGTDLKRREVLKGLATVPVFGLFLVNLWQKIRRDTLKKANLLSDLVQEKSAPTVISGLSNSRHLNLGIIGYGGRGSHLVRGAGFATKGWTDIVSENARNNKLDKQFATFMTQEDLNCSLIGVCDLFDVRANQGIDAS
;
A
#
# COMPACT_ATOMS: atom_id res chain seq x y z
N MET A 1 -19.86 -51.72 62.87
CA MET A 1 -18.56 -51.07 63.10
C MET A 1 -18.53 -49.76 62.32
N SER A 2 -18.33 -48.62 63.01
CA SER A 2 -17.98 -47.25 62.54
C SER A 2 -18.70 -46.67 61.31
N ASN A 3 -19.66 -45.75 61.48
CA ASN A 3 -19.54 -44.30 61.77
C ASN A 3 -19.18 -43.40 60.56
N ASN A 4 -20.13 -42.51 60.28
CA ASN A 4 -20.07 -41.30 59.47
C ASN A 4 -18.70 -40.60 59.42
N THR A 5 -18.35 -40.09 58.23
CA THR A 5 -17.79 -38.74 58.10
C THR A 5 -18.30 -38.08 56.82
N ASN A 6 -18.94 -36.93 57.02
CA ASN A 6 -19.38 -35.99 56.00
C ASN A 6 -18.17 -35.38 55.29
N GLU A 7 -18.26 -35.15 53.97
CA GLU A 7 -17.72 -33.94 53.35
C GLU A 7 -18.65 -33.47 52.22
N GLU A 8 -19.50 -32.49 52.53
CA GLU A 8 -20.13 -31.64 51.54
C GLU A 8 -19.09 -30.69 50.95
N LYS A 9 -18.69 -30.88 49.69
CA LYS A 9 -17.87 -29.90 48.94
C LYS A 9 -18.40 -29.76 47.51
N GLY A 10 -19.53 -29.07 47.33
CA GLY A 10 -20.18 -28.98 46.01
C GLY A 10 -20.83 -27.66 45.60
N THR A 11 -20.96 -26.66 46.48
CA THR A 11 -21.75 -25.44 46.21
C THR A 11 -21.00 -24.12 46.41
N ASP A 12 -19.91 -24.12 47.19
CA ASP A 12 -19.18 -22.89 47.53
C ASP A 12 -18.27 -22.38 46.40
N LEU A 13 -17.60 -23.29 45.67
CA LEU A 13 -16.73 -22.93 44.53
C LEU A 13 -17.52 -22.25 43.40
N LYS A 14 -18.74 -22.71 43.10
CA LYS A 14 -19.59 -22.18 42.03
C LYS A 14 -20.08 -20.76 42.32
N ARG A 15 -20.41 -20.44 43.58
CA ARG A 15 -20.85 -19.09 43.97
C ARG A 15 -19.72 -18.07 43.84
N ARG A 16 -18.50 -18.46 44.23
CA ARG A 16 -17.31 -17.61 44.13
C ARG A 16 -16.90 -17.36 42.68
N GLU A 17 -17.01 -18.36 41.81
CA GLU A 17 -16.73 -18.22 40.38
C GLU A 17 -17.75 -17.34 39.66
N VAL A 18 -19.04 -17.49 39.97
CA VAL A 18 -20.09 -16.60 39.45
C VAL A 18 -19.89 -15.16 39.93
N LEU A 19 -19.51 -14.97 41.20
CA LEU A 19 -19.21 -13.64 41.74
C LEU A 19 -17.98 -12.99 41.08
N LYS A 20 -16.94 -13.79 40.78
CA LYS A 20 -15.76 -13.33 40.03
C LYS A 20 -16.10 -12.99 38.58
N GLY A 21 -16.99 -13.74 37.94
CA GLY A 21 -17.52 -13.41 36.61
C GLY A 21 -18.36 -12.14 36.62
N LEU A 22 -19.19 -11.93 37.64
CA LEU A 22 -20.01 -10.72 37.76
C LEU A 22 -19.15 -9.46 38.00
N ALA A 23 -18.00 -9.60 38.67
CA ALA A 23 -17.05 -8.51 38.87
C ALA A 23 -16.43 -7.99 37.55
N THR A 24 -16.39 -8.79 36.48
CA THR A 24 -15.84 -8.37 35.18
C THR A 24 -16.91 -7.82 34.22
N VAL A 25 -18.20 -8.04 34.51
CA VAL A 25 -19.34 -7.55 33.70
C VAL A 25 -19.33 -6.03 33.50
N PRO A 26 -19.04 -5.18 34.51
CA PRO A 26 -18.99 -3.72 34.31
C PRO A 26 -17.90 -3.29 33.32
N VAL A 27 -16.72 -3.90 33.42
CA VAL A 27 -15.58 -3.59 32.53
C VAL A 27 -15.89 -4.05 31.10
N PHE A 28 -16.45 -5.25 30.95
CA PHE A 28 -16.83 -5.79 29.64
C PHE A 28 -17.97 -4.97 29.00
N GLY A 29 -18.93 -4.50 29.80
CA GLY A 29 -19.99 -3.60 29.34
C GLY A 29 -19.44 -2.28 28.79
N LEU A 30 -18.54 -1.63 29.54
CA LEU A 30 -17.86 -0.42 29.06
C LEU A 30 -17.06 -0.68 27.77
N PHE A 31 -16.37 -1.82 27.68
CA PHE A 31 -15.65 -2.21 26.47
C PHE A 31 -16.58 -2.34 25.26
N LEU A 32 -17.72 -3.04 25.41
CA LEU A 32 -18.69 -3.23 24.32
C LEU A 32 -19.31 -1.90 23.85
N VAL A 33 -19.61 -0.98 24.76
CA VAL A 33 -20.13 0.35 24.41
C VAL A 33 -19.09 1.13 23.59
N ASN A 34 -17.83 1.15 24.04
CA ASN A 34 -16.74 1.83 23.33
C ASN A 34 -16.47 1.17 21.96
N LEU A 35 -16.52 -0.16 21.87
CA LEU A 35 -16.36 -0.88 20.62
C LEU A 35 -17.48 -0.53 19.63
N TRP A 36 -18.73 -0.47 20.09
CA TRP A 36 -19.86 -0.07 19.25
C TRP A 36 -19.73 1.38 18.76
N GLN A 37 -19.32 2.29 19.65
CA GLN A 37 -19.05 3.69 19.26
C GLN A 37 -17.92 3.79 18.22
N LYS A 38 -16.84 3.00 18.37
CA LYS A 38 -15.73 2.95 17.41
C LYS A 38 -16.18 2.44 16.06
N ILE A 39 -16.89 1.31 16.01
CA ILE A 39 -17.40 0.73 14.76
C ILE A 39 -18.30 1.74 14.03
N ARG A 40 -19.21 2.41 14.74
CA ARG A 40 -20.07 3.45 14.14
C ARG A 40 -19.26 4.59 13.52
N ARG A 41 -18.22 5.06 14.21
CA ARG A 41 -17.35 6.13 13.70
C ARG A 41 -16.52 5.69 12.49
N ASP A 42 -16.01 4.47 12.50
CA ASP A 42 -15.23 3.93 11.38
C ASP A 42 -16.10 3.73 10.14
N THR A 43 -17.35 3.28 10.29
CA THR A 43 -18.30 3.17 9.17
C THR A 43 -18.64 4.53 8.57
N LEU A 44 -18.87 5.55 9.39
CA LEU A 44 -19.15 6.91 8.89
C LEU A 44 -17.95 7.52 8.16
N LYS A 45 -16.73 7.35 8.68
CA LYS A 45 -15.51 7.79 7.99
C LYS A 45 -15.36 7.08 6.65
N LYS A 46 -15.52 5.76 6.62
CA LYS A 46 -15.46 4.99 5.38
C LYS A 46 -16.52 5.43 4.38
N ALA A 47 -17.76 5.68 4.82
CA ALA A 47 -18.84 6.16 3.96
C ALA A 47 -18.50 7.53 3.34
N ASN A 48 -17.97 8.47 4.13
CA ASN A 48 -17.57 9.79 3.64
C ASN A 48 -16.37 9.73 2.66
N LEU A 49 -15.39 8.86 2.93
CA LEU A 49 -14.27 8.67 2.01
C LEU A 49 -14.76 8.00 0.71
N LEU A 50 -15.62 6.99 0.83
CA LEU A 50 -16.12 6.26 -0.33
C LEU A 50 -17.13 7.07 -1.15
N SER A 51 -17.91 7.98 -0.54
CA SER A 51 -18.80 8.87 -1.29
C SER A 51 -18.05 9.80 -2.24
N ASP A 52 -16.84 10.25 -1.85
CA ASP A 52 -15.96 11.03 -2.73
C ASP A 52 -15.29 10.15 -3.81
N LEU A 53 -14.96 8.89 -3.52
CA LEU A 53 -14.34 7.98 -4.49
C LEU A 53 -15.35 7.33 -5.46
N VAL A 54 -16.65 7.33 -5.13
CA VAL A 54 -17.73 6.72 -5.94
C VAL A 54 -18.36 7.73 -6.91
N GLN A 55 -17.93 8.99 -6.89
CA GLN A 55 -18.35 9.99 -7.86
C GLN A 55 -17.82 9.60 -9.26
N GLU A 56 -18.73 9.04 -10.05
CA GLU A 56 -18.62 8.69 -11.46
C GLU A 56 -17.36 7.92 -11.89
N LYS A 57 -17.45 6.60 -11.77
CA LYS A 57 -16.57 5.66 -12.47
C LYS A 57 -16.91 5.63 -13.97
N SER A 58 -16.83 6.75 -14.68
CA SER A 58 -16.57 6.70 -16.12
C SER A 58 -15.12 6.24 -16.24
N ALA A 59 -14.89 5.02 -16.75
CA ALA A 59 -13.54 4.63 -17.09
C ALA A 59 -12.98 5.72 -18.01
N PRO A 60 -11.77 6.26 -17.74
CA PRO A 60 -11.20 7.27 -18.62
C PRO A 60 -11.20 6.70 -20.03
N THR A 61 -11.65 7.49 -21.00
CA THR A 61 -11.55 7.10 -22.42
C THR A 61 -10.12 6.70 -22.69
N VAL A 62 -9.90 5.41 -22.93
CA VAL A 62 -8.59 4.88 -23.32
C VAL A 62 -8.37 5.39 -24.73
N ILE A 63 -7.58 6.46 -24.86
CA ILE A 63 -7.19 6.99 -26.17
C ILE A 63 -6.16 6.01 -26.72
N SER A 64 -6.62 5.03 -27.49
CA SER A 64 -5.76 4.06 -28.16
C SER A 64 -5.06 4.74 -29.34
N GLY A 65 -3.74 4.92 -29.24
CA GLY A 65 -2.93 5.51 -30.30
C GLY A 65 -2.67 6.99 -30.06
N LEU A 66 -1.52 7.26 -29.44
CA LEU A 66 -1.00 8.60 -29.33
C LEU A 66 -0.66 9.11 -30.73
N SER A 67 -1.49 10.00 -31.25
CA SER A 67 -1.17 10.74 -32.48
C SER A 67 0.18 11.43 -32.27
N ASN A 68 1.00 11.53 -33.35
CA ASN A 68 2.29 12.23 -33.50
C ASN A 68 2.21 13.75 -33.19
N SER A 69 1.53 14.07 -32.10
CA SER A 69 1.18 15.37 -31.58
C SER A 69 2.33 15.87 -30.73
N ARG A 70 2.34 17.18 -30.46
CA ARG A 70 3.38 17.82 -29.66
C ARG A 70 3.68 17.04 -28.37
N HIS A 71 4.92 16.59 -28.21
CA HIS A 71 5.35 15.89 -27.01
C HIS A 71 5.12 16.73 -25.76
N LEU A 72 4.68 16.08 -24.69
CA LEU A 72 4.66 16.68 -23.35
C LEU A 72 6.10 16.76 -22.83
N ASN A 73 6.60 17.98 -22.70
CA ASN A 73 7.93 18.22 -22.15
C ASN A 73 7.91 18.06 -20.62
N LEU A 74 8.68 17.11 -20.11
CA LEU A 74 8.80 16.80 -18.68
C LEU A 74 10.16 17.25 -18.15
N GLY A 75 10.18 17.69 -16.90
CA GLY A 75 11.40 17.94 -16.15
C GLY A 75 11.31 17.32 -14.76
N ILE A 76 12.43 16.80 -14.26
CA ILE A 76 12.53 16.17 -12.93
C ILE A 76 13.42 17.01 -12.02
N ILE A 77 12.95 17.27 -10.80
CA ILE A 77 13.73 17.90 -9.73
C ILE A 77 13.92 16.85 -8.64
N GLY A 78 15.17 16.43 -8.43
CA GLY A 78 15.55 15.34 -7.53
C GLY A 78 15.50 13.97 -8.23
N TYR A 79 16.63 13.55 -8.82
CA TYR A 79 16.83 12.21 -9.37
C TYR A 79 17.32 11.22 -8.30
N GLY A 80 16.59 11.16 -7.18
CA GLY A 80 16.86 10.24 -6.09
C GLY A 80 16.22 8.86 -6.30
N GLY A 81 16.07 8.11 -5.21
CA GLY A 81 15.42 6.79 -5.24
C GLY A 81 13.99 6.85 -5.81
N ARG A 82 13.18 7.87 -5.49
CA ARG A 82 11.84 8.01 -6.07
C ARG A 82 11.85 8.69 -7.44
N GLY A 83 12.73 9.67 -7.66
CA GLY A 83 12.86 10.36 -8.94
C GLY A 83 13.17 9.39 -10.08
N SER A 84 14.15 8.51 -9.88
CA SER A 84 14.49 7.46 -10.85
C SER A 84 13.34 6.50 -11.18
N HIS A 85 12.47 6.19 -10.20
CA HIS A 85 11.29 5.37 -10.45
C HIS A 85 10.22 6.10 -11.25
N LEU A 86 10.01 7.40 -11.00
CA LEU A 86 9.05 8.22 -11.75
C LEU A 86 9.51 8.40 -13.20
N VAL A 87 10.78 8.72 -13.40
CA VAL A 87 11.40 8.88 -14.72
C VAL A 87 11.31 7.57 -15.52
N ARG A 88 11.55 6.42 -14.87
CA ARG A 88 11.34 5.09 -15.48
C ARG A 88 9.88 4.78 -15.78
N GLY A 89 8.96 5.21 -14.93
CA GLY A 89 7.52 5.09 -15.19
C GLY A 89 7.08 5.92 -16.40
N ALA A 90 7.81 7.01 -16.70
CA ALA A 90 7.60 7.83 -17.89
C ALA A 90 8.30 7.29 -19.15
N GLY A 91 8.97 6.14 -19.09
CA GLY A 91 9.65 5.51 -20.23
C GLY A 91 11.17 5.80 -20.33
N PHE A 92 11.74 6.53 -19.37
CA PHE A 92 13.15 6.96 -19.40
C PHE A 92 13.97 6.18 -18.37
N ALA A 93 15.01 5.48 -18.78
CA ALA A 93 15.85 4.70 -17.86
C ALA A 93 17.33 4.87 -18.18
N THR A 94 18.17 4.84 -17.14
CA THR A 94 19.62 4.88 -17.30
C THR A 94 20.14 3.63 -17.98
N LYS A 95 21.23 3.77 -18.75
CA LYS A 95 21.88 2.63 -19.43
C LYS A 95 22.33 1.57 -18.42
N GLY A 96 22.93 2.02 -17.31
CA GLY A 96 23.36 1.10 -16.26
C GLY A 96 22.19 0.29 -15.67
N TRP A 97 21.00 0.87 -15.53
CA TRP A 97 19.85 0.12 -15.06
C TRP A 97 19.35 -0.86 -16.12
N THR A 98 19.22 -0.44 -17.38
CA THR A 98 18.75 -1.30 -18.47
C THR A 98 19.66 -2.50 -18.71
N ASP A 99 20.98 -2.32 -18.59
CA ASP A 99 21.95 -3.41 -18.73
C ASP A 99 21.78 -4.45 -17.62
N ILE A 100 21.68 -4.00 -16.37
CA ILE A 100 21.48 -4.86 -15.20
C ILE A 100 20.18 -5.67 -15.34
N VAL A 101 19.05 -5.02 -15.67
CA VAL A 101 17.78 -5.75 -15.75
C VAL A 101 17.69 -6.66 -16.97
N SER A 102 18.35 -6.31 -18.08
CA SER A 102 18.47 -7.18 -19.25
C SER A 102 19.30 -8.43 -18.91
N GLU A 103 20.43 -8.26 -18.21
CA GLU A 103 21.24 -9.39 -17.75
C GLU A 103 20.48 -10.28 -16.76
N ASN A 104 19.79 -9.67 -15.79
CA ASN A 104 18.97 -10.42 -14.82
C ASN A 104 17.85 -11.23 -15.51
N ALA A 105 17.21 -10.66 -16.53
CA ALA A 105 16.19 -11.38 -17.30
C ALA A 105 16.76 -12.56 -18.11
N ARG A 106 18.04 -12.48 -18.54
CA ARG A 106 18.76 -13.60 -19.20
C ARG A 106 19.11 -14.69 -18.19
N ASN A 107 19.60 -14.31 -17.02
CA ASN A 107 20.02 -15.22 -15.96
C ASN A 107 18.81 -15.89 -15.26
N ASN A 108 17.70 -15.18 -15.15
CA ASN A 108 16.49 -15.63 -14.49
C ASN A 108 15.24 -15.28 -15.30
N LYS A 109 14.61 -16.31 -15.91
CA LYS A 109 13.37 -16.15 -16.69
C LYS A 109 12.18 -15.62 -15.88
N LEU A 110 12.22 -15.71 -14.55
CA LEU A 110 11.19 -15.16 -13.66
C LEU A 110 11.36 -13.66 -13.42
N ASP A 111 12.54 -13.09 -13.70
CA ASP A 111 12.72 -11.64 -13.66
C ASP A 111 12.03 -11.03 -14.89
N LYS A 112 10.96 -10.27 -14.63
CA LYS A 112 10.15 -9.62 -15.66
C LYS A 112 10.41 -8.12 -15.77
N GLN A 113 11.32 -7.54 -14.98
CA GLN A 113 11.48 -6.09 -14.93
C GLN A 113 11.83 -5.48 -16.29
N PHE A 114 12.76 -6.12 -17.01
CA PHE A 114 13.15 -5.69 -18.34
C PHE A 114 12.01 -5.82 -19.35
N ALA A 115 11.33 -6.96 -19.36
CA ALA A 115 10.19 -7.19 -20.25
C ALA A 115 9.08 -6.15 -20.00
N THR A 116 8.71 -5.93 -18.73
CA THR A 116 7.70 -4.93 -18.35
C THR A 116 8.07 -3.53 -18.81
N PHE A 117 9.34 -3.14 -18.67
CA PHE A 117 9.81 -1.83 -19.12
C PHE A 117 9.74 -1.69 -20.64
N MET A 118 10.21 -2.70 -21.39
CA MET A 118 10.19 -2.68 -22.87
C MET A 118 8.78 -2.73 -23.47
N THR A 119 7.79 -3.24 -22.73
CA THR A 119 6.38 -3.28 -23.15
C THR A 119 5.58 -2.03 -22.78
N GLN A 120 6.21 -1.01 -22.17
CA GLN A 120 5.53 0.25 -21.87
C GLN A 120 5.06 0.92 -23.16
N GLU A 121 3.83 1.43 -23.15
CA GLU A 121 3.32 2.25 -24.24
C GLU A 121 4.06 3.59 -24.27
N ASP A 122 4.25 4.13 -25.48
CA ASP A 122 4.77 5.49 -25.63
C ASP A 122 3.75 6.49 -25.07
N LEU A 123 4.18 7.29 -24.10
CA LEU A 123 3.38 8.33 -23.45
C LEU A 123 3.43 9.69 -24.17
N ASN A 124 4.09 9.78 -25.34
CA ASN A 124 4.29 11.01 -26.11
C ASN A 124 4.83 12.14 -25.22
N CYS A 125 5.85 11.81 -24.45
CA CYS A 125 6.53 12.74 -23.57
C CYS A 125 8.03 12.77 -23.87
N SER A 126 8.69 13.84 -23.46
CA SER A 126 10.13 14.01 -23.63
C SER A 126 10.71 14.56 -22.34
N LEU A 127 11.71 13.90 -21.78
CA LEU A 127 12.42 14.39 -20.61
C LEU A 127 13.44 15.45 -21.05
N ILE A 128 13.14 16.72 -20.79
CA ILE A 128 13.93 17.86 -21.30
C ILE A 128 14.87 18.46 -20.24
N GLY A 129 14.72 18.10 -18.97
CA GLY A 129 15.45 18.74 -17.90
C GLY A 129 15.56 17.89 -16.65
N VAL A 130 16.76 17.90 -16.07
CA VAL A 130 17.08 17.22 -14.82
C VAL A 130 17.78 18.22 -13.90
N CYS A 131 17.26 18.37 -12.70
CA CYS A 131 17.86 19.17 -11.64
C CYS A 131 18.05 18.29 -10.40
N ASP A 132 19.23 18.26 -9.82
CA ASP A 132 19.50 17.62 -8.52
C ASP A 132 20.60 18.41 -7.80
N LEU A 133 20.65 18.28 -6.47
CA LEU A 133 21.71 18.88 -5.66
C LEU A 133 23.04 18.14 -5.83
N PHE A 134 22.99 16.84 -6.09
CA PHE A 134 24.16 15.99 -6.23
C PHE A 134 24.46 15.72 -7.70
N ASP A 135 25.66 16.07 -8.15
CA ASP A 135 26.09 15.89 -9.55
C ASP A 135 25.96 14.43 -10.02
N VAL A 136 26.28 13.46 -9.14
CA VAL A 136 26.13 12.03 -9.46
C VAL A 136 24.68 11.70 -9.83
N ARG A 137 23.70 12.29 -9.12
CA ARG A 137 22.27 12.06 -9.39
C ARG A 137 21.78 12.84 -10.60
N ALA A 138 22.23 14.08 -10.76
CA ALA A 138 21.96 14.87 -11.96
C ALA A 138 22.45 14.15 -13.22
N ASN A 139 23.69 13.65 -13.21
CA ASN A 139 24.27 12.88 -14.31
C ASN A 139 23.52 11.57 -14.57
N GLN A 140 23.04 10.88 -13.52
CA GLN A 140 22.17 9.72 -13.71
C GLN A 140 20.83 10.09 -14.35
N GLY A 141 20.24 11.23 -14.01
CA GLY A 141 19.02 11.66 -14.69
C GLY A 141 19.27 12.04 -16.15
N ILE A 142 20.41 12.68 -16.44
CA ILE A 142 20.84 13.00 -17.82
C ILE A 142 21.12 11.74 -18.63
N ASP A 143 21.69 10.69 -18.02
CA ASP A 143 21.85 9.39 -18.68
C ASP A 143 20.51 8.69 -18.98
N ALA A 144 19.45 9.05 -18.26
CA ALA A 144 18.10 8.53 -18.50
C ALA A 144 17.31 9.33 -19.55
N SER A 145 17.64 10.60 -19.79
CA SER A 145 16.92 11.51 -20.70
C SER A 145 17.20 11.26 -22.17
#